data_AF-C3KLL6-F1
#
_entry.id   AF-C3KLL6-F1
#
_cell.length_a   1.000
_cell.length_b   1.000
_cell.length_c   1.000
_cell.angle_alpha   90.00
_cell.angle_beta   90.00
_cell.angle_gamma   90.00
#
_symmetry.space_group_name_H-M   'P 1'
#
loop_
_entity.id
_entity.type
_entity.pdbx_description
1 polymer ?
#
loop_
_entity_poly.entity_id
_entity_poly.type
_entity_poly.pdbx_seq_one_letter_code
_entity_poly.pdbx_strand_id
1 'polypeptide(L)'
;MTPERFTECLARLRWTTIDITSALQCQLSWVEAMESGQAEIPEDLARWLEGLARCHEAAGTPTRYRGLANFDARRAHFGDA
;
A
#
# COMPACT_ATOMS: atom_id res chain seq x y z
N MET A 1 -11.48 6.38 13.08
CA MET A 1 -9.99 6.37 12.98
C MET A 1 -9.52 7.82 12.89
N THR A 2 -8.35 8.18 13.44
CA THR A 2 -7.83 9.54 13.28
C THR A 2 -7.03 9.67 11.97
N PRO A 3 -6.86 10.88 11.41
CA PRO A 3 -6.04 11.10 10.22
C PRO A 3 -4.60 10.59 10.38
N GLU A 4 -3.99 10.79 11.55
CA GLU A 4 -2.63 10.31 11.83
C GLU A 4 -2.55 8.78 11.76
N ARG A 5 -3.56 8.09 12.29
CA ARG A 5 -3.63 6.63 12.24
C ARG A 5 -3.91 6.12 10.82
N PHE A 6 -4.68 6.86 10.03
CA PHE A 6 -4.91 6.58 8.62
C PHE A 6 -3.61 6.65 7.82
N THR A 7 -2.86 7.75 7.94
CA THR A 7 -1.54 7.90 7.31
C THR A 7 -0.56 6.82 7.78
N GLU A 8 -0.59 6.46 9.07
CA GLU A 8 0.23 5.38 9.60
C GLU A 8 -0.08 4.02 8.95
N CYS A 9 -1.38 3.69 8.78
CA CYS A 9 -1.78 2.46 8.10
C CYS A 9 -1.27 2.42 6.65
N LEU A 10 -1.39 3.53 5.91
CA LEU A 10 -0.86 3.63 4.55
C LEU A 10 0.66 3.45 4.51
N ALA A 11 1.38 4.09 5.42
CA ALA A 11 2.83 3.96 5.52
C ALA A 11 3.27 2.51 5.81
N ARG A 12 2.56 1.80 6.71
CA ARG A 12 2.80 0.38 7.02
C ARG A 12 2.57 -0.52 5.82
N LEU A 13 1.58 -0.18 4.99
CA LEU A 13 1.28 -0.84 3.71
C LEU A 13 2.21 -0.43 2.57
N ARG A 14 3.04 0.60 2.78
CA ARG A 14 3.84 1.26 1.74
C ARG A 14 2.98 1.83 0.62
N TRP A 15 1.76 2.24 0.95
CA TRP A 15 0.79 2.86 0.06
C TRP A 15 0.86 4.38 0.17
N THR A 16 0.65 5.04 -0.96
CA THR A 16 0.38 6.47 -1.09
C THR A 16 -1.13 6.73 -1.15
N THR A 17 -1.55 8.00 -1.12
CA THR A 17 -2.93 8.40 -1.40
C THR A 17 -3.41 7.93 -2.77
N ILE A 18 -2.52 7.85 -3.76
CA ILE A 18 -2.82 7.32 -5.11
C ILE A 18 -3.12 5.81 -5.06
N ASP A 19 -2.35 5.05 -4.27
CA ASP A 19 -2.53 3.59 -4.17
C ASP A 19 -3.87 3.23 -3.53
N ILE A 20 -4.25 3.88 -2.42
CA ILE A 20 -5.56 3.65 -1.80
C ILE A 20 -6.71 4.15 -2.67
N THR A 21 -6.56 5.30 -3.34
CA THR A 21 -7.56 5.79 -4.30
C THR A 21 -7.82 4.76 -5.39
N SER A 22 -6.76 4.15 -5.91
CA SER A 22 -6.83 3.10 -6.94
C SER A 22 -7.47 1.82 -6.39
N ALA A 23 -7.11 1.42 -5.17
CA ALA A 23 -7.66 0.22 -4.52
C ALA A 23 -9.17 0.34 -4.25
N LEU A 24 -9.64 1.53 -3.88
CA LEU A 24 -11.06 1.81 -3.60
C LEU A 24 -11.85 2.24 -4.84
N GLN A 25 -11.17 2.53 -5.96
CA GLN A 25 -11.76 3.13 -7.17
C GLN A 25 -12.59 4.38 -6.85
N CYS A 26 -12.08 5.23 -5.96
CA CYS A 26 -12.77 6.41 -5.47
C CYS A 26 -12.10 7.71 -5.96
N GLN A 27 -12.57 8.85 -5.46
CA GLN A 27 -11.99 10.15 -5.79
C GLN A 27 -10.79 10.45 -4.89
N LEU A 28 -9.69 10.94 -5.48
CA LEU A 28 -8.48 11.32 -4.75
C LEU A 28 -8.76 12.40 -3.70
N SER A 29 -9.58 13.39 -4.03
CA SER A 29 -9.96 14.48 -3.13
C SER A 29 -10.63 14.01 -1.84
N TRP A 30 -11.39 12.91 -1.89
CA TRP A 30 -12.00 12.31 -0.71
C TRP A 30 -10.96 11.65 0.20
N VAL A 31 -9.96 11.00 -0.39
CA VAL A 31 -8.82 10.43 0.34
C VAL A 31 -7.96 11.52 0.97
N GLU A 32 -7.63 12.58 0.23
CA GLU A 32 -6.88 13.74 0.73
C GLU A 32 -7.63 14.46 1.86
N ALA A 33 -8.97 14.54 1.78
CA ALA A 33 -9.78 15.10 2.85
C ALA A 33 -9.70 14.25 4.14
N MET A 34 -9.69 12.92 4.03
CA MET A 34 -9.49 12.04 5.19
C MET A 34 -8.08 12.18 5.78
N GLU A 35 -7.05 12.24 4.92
CA GLU A 35 -5.65 12.43 5.34
C GLU A 35 -5.42 13.77 6.06
N SER A 36 -6.08 14.84 5.62
CA SER A 36 -6.00 16.17 6.22
C SER A 36 -6.96 16.39 7.40
N GLY A 37 -7.78 15.40 7.75
CA GLY A 37 -8.82 15.52 8.78
C GLY A 37 -10.00 16.42 8.41
N GLN A 38 -10.13 16.79 7.13
CA GLN A 38 -11.28 17.51 6.57
C GLN A 38 -12.49 16.61 6.36
N ALA A 39 -12.30 15.30 6.28
CA ALA A 39 -13.36 14.29 6.20
C ALA A 39 -13.18 13.21 7.27
N GLU A 40 -14.30 12.68 7.74
CA GLU A 40 -14.30 11.51 8.62
C GLU A 40 -13.91 10.25 7.83
N ILE A 41 -13.13 9.39 8.46
CA ILE A 41 -12.76 8.08 7.91
C ILE A 41 -13.85 7.06 8.30
N PRO A 42 -14.56 6.44 7.33
CA PRO A 42 -15.58 5.44 7.61
C PRO A 42 -15.06 4.27 8.46
N GLU A 43 -15.89 3.77 9.39
CA GLU A 43 -15.47 2.74 10.35
C GLU A 43 -15.12 1.40 9.67
N ASP A 44 -15.84 1.03 8.63
CA ASP A 44 -15.56 -0.16 7.82
C ASP A 44 -14.22 -0.02 7.06
N LEU A 45 -13.96 1.14 6.45
CA LEU A 45 -12.67 1.45 5.82
C LEU A 45 -11.52 1.40 6.83
N ALA A 46 -11.72 2.00 8.00
CA ALA A 46 -10.75 1.97 9.09
C ALA A 46 -10.41 0.53 9.51
N ARG A 47 -11.43 -0.32 9.73
CA ARG A 47 -11.22 -1.73 10.11
C ARG A 47 -10.50 -2.52 9.02
N TRP A 48 -10.82 -2.26 7.75
CA TRP A 48 -10.15 -2.89 6.62
C TRP A 48 -8.67 -2.51 6.53
N LEU A 49 -8.34 -1.22 6.62
CA LEU A 49 -6.94 -0.74 6.60
C LEU A 49 -6.11 -1.29 7.76
N GLU A 50 -6.66 -1.30 8.97
CA GLU A 50 -6.02 -1.88 10.15
C GLU A 50 -5.76 -3.38 9.97
N GLY A 51 -6.71 -4.10 9.38
CA GLY A 51 -6.55 -5.52 9.06
C GLY A 51 -5.40 -5.76 8.09
N LEU A 52 -5.39 -5.02 6.98
CA LEU A 52 -4.34 -5.12 5.97
C LEU A 52 -2.96 -4.77 6.55
N ALA A 53 -2.85 -3.66 7.30
CA ALA A 53 -1.59 -3.22 7.88
C ALA A 53 -1.01 -4.29 8.82
N ARG A 54 -1.84 -4.88 9.70
CA ARG A 54 -1.42 -5.98 10.57
C ARG A 54 -0.96 -7.21 9.80
N CYS A 55 -1.70 -7.63 8.77
CA CYS A 55 -1.35 -8.78 7.95
C CYS A 55 -0.04 -8.55 7.17
N HIS A 56 0.15 -7.35 6.61
CA HIS A 56 1.35 -6.98 5.87
C HIS A 56 2.60 -6.95 6.76
N GLU A 57 2.48 -6.37 7.95
CA GLU A 57 3.57 -6.38 8.95
C GLU A 57 3.95 -7.79 9.38
N ALA A 58 2.95 -8.63 9.66
CA ALA A 58 3.18 -10.01 10.07
C ALA A 58 3.84 -10.86 8.97
N ALA A 59 3.50 -10.62 7.70
CA ALA A 59 4.11 -11.30 6.56
C ALA A 59 5.57 -10.84 6.33
N GLY A 60 5.86 -9.56 6.60
CA GLY A 60 7.15 -8.95 6.33
C GLY A 60 7.48 -8.85 4.83
N THR A 61 8.58 -8.16 4.52
CA THR A 61 9.07 -8.09 3.13
C THR A 61 9.85 -9.37 2.79
N PRO A 62 9.48 -10.11 1.72
CA PRO A 62 10.22 -11.29 1.33
C PRO A 62 11.68 -10.94 0.97
N THR A 63 12.62 -11.57 1.66
CA THR A 63 14.06 -11.22 1.56
C THR A 63 14.70 -11.70 0.26
N ARG A 64 14.15 -12.75 -0.36
CA ARG A 64 14.67 -13.36 -1.61
C ARG A 64 14.72 -12.41 -2.81
N TYR A 65 14.00 -11.29 -2.77
CA TYR A 65 13.97 -10.30 -3.85
C TYR A 65 14.84 -9.07 -3.57
N ARG A 66 15.45 -8.96 -2.39
CA ARG A 66 16.31 -7.82 -2.05
C ARG A 66 17.56 -7.85 -2.94
N GLY A 67 17.77 -6.80 -3.72
CA GLY A 67 18.93 -6.67 -4.61
C GLY A 67 18.78 -7.29 -6.00
N LEU A 68 17.64 -7.91 -6.32
CA LEU A 68 17.32 -8.35 -7.69
C LEU A 68 16.98 -7.20 -8.64
N ALA A 69 17.10 -5.94 -8.19
CA ALA A 69 16.87 -4.74 -9.00
C ALA A 69 17.80 -4.64 -10.22
N ASN A 70 18.90 -5.41 -10.24
CA ASN A 70 19.72 -5.62 -11.45
C ASN A 70 19.19 -6.80 -12.28
N PHE A 71 17.88 -6.92 -12.44
CA PHE A 71 17.29 -7.89 -13.36
C PHE A 71 17.61 -7.45 -14.80
N ASP A 72 18.73 -7.95 -15.32
CA ASP A 72 19.08 -7.77 -16.73
C ASP A 72 18.21 -8.71 -17.57
N ALA A 73 17.12 -8.16 -18.11
CA ALA A 73 16.19 -8.87 -18.97
C ALA A 73 16.85 -9.49 -20.22
N ARG A 74 18.09 -9.11 -20.55
CA ARG A 74 18.85 -9.68 -21.68
C ARG A 74 19.40 -11.10 -21.42
N ARG A 75 19.44 -11.56 -20.15
CA ARG A 75 19.94 -12.90 -19.80
C ARG A 75 18.89 -14.02 -19.80
N ALA A 76 17.62 -13.71 -20.03
CA ALA A 76 16.53 -14.69 -19.99
C ALA A 76 16.36 -15.53 -21.28
N HIS A 77 17.20 -15.32 -22.31
CA HIS A 77 17.00 -15.89 -23.65
C HIS A 77 17.99 -16.98 -24.11
N PHE A 78 18.83 -17.55 -23.23
CA PHE A 78 19.70 -18.67 -23.62
C PHE A 78 19.42 -19.90 -22.77
N GLY A 79 18.58 -20.78 -23.30
CA GLY A 79 18.31 -22.09 -22.74
C GLY A 79 17.12 -22.79 -23.38
N ASP A 80 17.01 -22.75 -24.71
CA ASP A 80 16.24 -23.72 -25.50
C ASP A 80 16.69 -23.60 -26.96
N ALA A 81 17.72 -24.37 -27.31
CA ALA A 81 18.09 -24.78 -28.66
C ALA A 81 18.85 -26.10 -28.58
#